data_AF-A0A2V7H8J6-F1
#
_entry.id   AF-A0A2V7H8J6-F1
#
_cell.length_a   1.000
_cell.length_b   1.000
_cell.length_c   1.000
_cell.angle_alpha   90.00
_cell.angle_beta   90.00
_cell.angle_gamma   90.00
#
_symmetry.space_group_name_H-M   'P 1'
#
loop_
_entity.id
_entity.type
_entity.pdbx_description
1 polymer ?
#
loop_
_entity_poly.entity_id
_entity_poly.type
_entity_poly.pdbx_seq_one_letter_code
_entity_poly.pdbx_strand_id
1 'polypeptide(L)' 'MMAPVSIGSRYTLKDDPYSSHSVILDWLGDGRGRRLLDVGAADGLLSRLLTERGWKVTGLEA' A
#
# COMPACT_ATOMS: atom_id res chain seq x y z
N MET A 1 0.20 0.36 -25.70
CA MET A 1 -0.10 1.79 -25.56
C MET A 1 -0.36 2.04 -24.08
N MET A 2 0.53 2.74 -23.37
CA MET A 2 0.38 3.01 -21.93
C MET A 2 -0.53 4.24 -21.75
N ALA A 3 -1.64 4.09 -21.02
CA ALA A 3 -2.54 5.20 -20.75
C ALA A 3 -1.86 6.25 -19.84
N PRO A 4 -2.14 7.54 -20.03
CA PRO A 4 -1.55 8.60 -19.20
C PRO A 4 -1.98 8.42 -17.74
N VAL A 5 -1.02 8.51 -16.82
CA VAL A 5 -1.29 8.52 -15.38
C VAL A 5 -1.96 9.86 -15.06
N SER A 6 -3.25 9.82 -14.76
CA SER A 6 -4.00 11.02 -14.37
C SER A 6 -3.67 11.37 -12.92
N ILE A 7 -3.14 12.58 -12.71
CA ILE A 7 -2.66 13.10 -11.40
C ILE A 7 -3.80 13.28 -10.36
N GLY A 8 -5.03 12.87 -10.66
CA GLY A 8 -6.17 12.90 -9.74
C GLY A 8 -6.91 11.58 -9.54
N SER A 9 -6.44 10.46 -10.10
CA SER A 9 -7.13 9.18 -9.89
C SER A 9 -6.70 8.57 -8.57
N ARG A 10 -7.66 8.33 -7.66
CA ARG A 10 -7.43 7.53 -6.44
C ARG A 10 -6.72 6.23 -6.80
N TYR A 11 -5.68 5.88 -6.06
CA TYR A 11 -4.95 4.66 -6.34
C TYR A 11 -5.87 3.50 -5.98
N THR A 12 -6.17 2.65 -6.96
CA THR A 12 -7.06 1.51 -6.75
C THR A 12 -6.20 0.26 -6.67
N LEU A 13 -6.54 -0.64 -5.75
CA LEU A 13 -5.89 -1.94 -5.66
C LEU A 13 -6.11 -2.67 -6.99
N LYS A 14 -5.02 -3.01 -7.68
CA LYS A 14 -5.07 -3.86 -8.86
C LYS A 14 -5.14 -5.30 -8.38
N ASP A 15 -6.18 -6.02 -8.78
CA ASP A 15 -6.32 -7.46 -8.54
C ASP A 15 -5.41 -8.26 -9.49
N ASP A 16 -4.12 -7.95 -9.43
CA ASP A 16 -3.04 -8.54 -10.20
C ASP A 16 -1.99 -9.04 -9.19
N PRO A 17 -1.67 -10.34 -9.16
CA PRO A 17 -0.68 -10.89 -8.23
C PRO A 17 0.73 -10.31 -8.43
N TYR A 18 1.01 -9.73 -9.60
CA TYR A 18 2.28 -9.09 -9.90
C TYR A 18 2.26 -7.57 -9.71
N SER A 19 1.17 -7.01 -9.18
CA SER A 19 1.13 -5.61 -8.78
C SER A 19 2.07 -5.36 -7.60
N SER A 20 2.62 -4.14 -7.51
CA SER A 20 3.48 -3.75 -6.39
C SER A 20 2.78 -3.94 -5.04
N HIS A 21 1.48 -3.65 -4.95
CA HIS A 21 0.70 -3.82 -3.72
C HIS A 21 0.63 -5.30 -3.32
N SER A 22 0.28 -6.18 -4.27
CA SER A 22 0.17 -7.62 -4.03
C SER A 22 1.49 -8.22 -3.56
N VAL A 23 2.60 -7.88 -4.24
CA VAL A 23 3.94 -8.37 -3.89
C VAL A 23 4.38 -7.88 -2.51
N ILE A 24 4.21 -6.58 -2.21
CA ILE A 24 4.56 -6.02 -0.90
C ILE A 24 3.76 -6.70 0.22
N LEU A 25 2.46 -6.89 0.01
CA LEU A 25 1.56 -7.51 0.96
C LEU A 25 1.92 -8.98 1.22
N ASP A 26 2.29 -9.73 0.18
CA ASP A 26 2.76 -11.11 0.30
C ASP A 26 4.07 -11.19 1.10
N TRP A 27 5.06 -10.36 0.75
CA TRP A 27 6.35 -10.36 1.42
C TRP A 27 6.29 -9.98 2.91
N LEU A 28 5.44 -9.01 3.26
CA LEU A 28 5.34 -8.54 4.64
C LEU A 28 4.52 -9.49 5.52
N GLY A 29 3.48 -10.12 4.97
CA GLY A 29 2.56 -10.98 5.71
C GLY A 29 1.93 -10.26 6.92
N ASP A 30 1.67 -11.03 7.98
CA ASP A 30 1.04 -10.51 9.20
C ASP A 30 2.00 -9.67 10.05
N GLY A 31 1.52 -8.52 10.52
CA GLY A 31 2.31 -7.60 11.33
C GLY A 31 2.57 -8.12 12.74
N ARG A 32 1.60 -8.85 13.34
CA ARG A 32 1.67 -9.34 14.72
C ARG A 32 2.03 -8.23 15.73
N GLY A 33 1.53 -7.02 15.50
CA GLY A 33 1.80 -5.83 16.32
C GLY A 33 3.13 -5.12 16.05
N ARG A 34 3.94 -5.59 15.08
CA ARG A 34 5.16 -4.90 14.62
C ARG A 34 4.82 -3.55 14.00
N ARG A 35 5.80 -2.65 13.99
CA ARG A 35 5.68 -1.27 13.48
C ARG A 35 6.21 -1.17 12.06
N LEU A 36 5.55 -0.38 11.23
CA LEU A 36 5.93 -0.11 9.84
C LEU A 36 5.83 1.39 9.53
N LEU A 37 6.81 1.92 8.80
CA LEU A 37 6.81 3.28 8.28
C LEU A 37 6.52 3.22 6.78
N ASP A 38 5.44 3.86 6.33
CA ASP A 38 5.03 3.98 4.94
C ASP A 38 5.39 5.39 4.42
N VAL A 39 6.41 5.49 3.57
CA VAL A 39 6.95 6.77 3.06
C VAL A 39 6.46 7.00 1.64
N GLY A 40 5.78 8.13 1.40
CA GLY A 40 5.04 8.36 0.17
C GLY A 40 3.70 7.63 0.20
N ALA A 41 2.98 7.76 1.33
CA ALA A 41 1.77 7.00 1.62
C ALA A 41 0.59 7.33 0.70
N ALA A 42 0.67 8.42 -0.08
CA ALA A 42 -0.38 8.90 -0.97
C ALA A 42 -1.73 8.99 -0.24
N ASP A 43 -2.77 8.29 -0.73
CA ASP A 43 -4.09 8.23 -0.10
C ASP A 43 -4.22 7.18 1.02
N GLY A 44 -3.13 6.49 1.34
CA GLY A 44 -3.04 5.55 2.47
C GLY A 44 -3.61 4.16 2.17
N LEU A 45 -3.86 3.79 0.90
CA LEU A 45 -4.40 2.47 0.54
C LEU A 45 -3.56 1.33 1.12
N LEU A 46 -2.24 1.33 0.87
CA LEU A 46 -1.35 0.27 1.35
C LEU A 46 -1.25 0.25 2.88
N SER A 47 -1.09 1.43 3.49
CA SER A 47 -1.11 1.62 4.94
C SER A 47 -2.34 1.01 5.61
N ARG A 48 -3.53 1.19 5.03
CA ARG A 48 -4.77 0.59 5.53
C ARG A 48 -4.73 -0.93 5.46
N LEU A 49 -4.36 -1.50 4.31
CA LEU A 49 -4.29 -2.95 4.12
C LEU A 49 -3.30 -3.63 5.08
N LEU A 50 -2.16 -2.98 5.35
CA LEU A 50 -1.18 -3.48 6.33
C LEU A 50 -1.70 -3.36 7.77
N THR A 51 -2.42 -2.29 8.10
CA THR A 51 -3.07 -2.14 9.41
C THR A 51 -4.09 -3.26 9.65
N GLU A 52 -4.90 -3.60 8.65
CA GLU A 52 -5.86 -4.72 8.70
C GLU A 52 -5.15 -6.08 8.92
N ARG A 53 -3.88 -6.21 8.51
CA ARG A 53 -3.01 -7.38 8.77
C ARG A 53 -2.25 -7.32 10.10
N GLY A 54 -2.63 -6.41 10.99
CA GLY A 54 -2.08 -6.31 12.34
C GLY A 54 -0.73 -5.59 12.43
N TRP A 55 -0.37 -4.79 11.42
CA TRP A 55 0.74 -3.84 11.53
C TRP A 55 0.31 -2.57 12.26
N LYS A 56 1.26 -1.95 12.97
CA LYS A 56 1.13 -0.58 13.50
C LYS A 56 1.81 0.38 12.54
N VAL A 57 1.04 0.99 11.65
CA VAL A 57 1.57 1.80 10.54
C VAL A 57 1.64 3.28 10.90
N THR A 58 2.74 3.94 10.53
CA THR A 58 2.86 5.39 10.46
C THR A 58 3.09 5.78 9.01
N GLY A 59 2.23 6.63 8.44
CA GLY A 59 2.35 7.11 7.07
C GLY A 59 2.93 8.52 7.00
N LEU A 60 3.76 8.79 5.99
CA LEU A 60 4.29 10.12 5.66
C LEU A 60 3.95 10.45 4.20
N GLU A 61 3.43 11.65 3.97
CA GLU A 61 3.11 12.22 2.65
C GLU A 61 3.37 13.74 2.69
N ALA A 62 3.67 14.36 1.53
CA ALA A 62 4.05 15.77 1.42
C ALA A 62 2.86 16.75 1.40
#